data_AF-A0A7M2YUT9-F1
#
_entry.id   AF-A0A7M2YUT9-F1
#
_cell.length_a   1.000
_cell.length_b   1.000
_cell.length_c   1.000
_cell.angle_alpha   90.00
_cell.angle_beta   90.00
_cell.angle_gamma   90.00
#
_symmetry.space_group_name_H-M   'P 1'
#
loop_
_entity.id
_entity.type
_entity.pdbx_description
1 polymer ?
#
loop_
_entity_poly.entity_id
_entity_poly.type
_entity_poly.pdbx_seq_one_letter_code
_entity_poly.pdbx_strand_id
1 'polypeptide(L)'
;MAFAAVALPASSSAAVPPARVTVIGDSVATGVLWNEKALAILGQGVDLQMQVAVCRRLTGESCPYEGSQASTVVDLVASLGPRVGPTVIMVVGYNDFQRTFASSVEASVRGLLGAGVERILWATLRAARRPYLTMNADLWAAAAAHPELTIVDWNEYARAYPGWFQNDGLHLTRAGGVALATLLRAALVPQEDPPSIVLPASGLSVARLGRKYETRLSADGGAPPYRWAVVSGTLPTGLRLRPDGRIAGTPRRAGSVTVVLRARDANGATAIRRAALVVAR
;
A
#
# COMPACT_ATOMS: atom_id res chain seq x y z
N MET A 1 -38.65 -38.91 26.21
CA MET A 1 -38.16 -37.54 25.92
C MET A 1 -36.85 -37.66 25.17
N ALA A 2 -36.86 -37.42 23.85
CA ALA A 2 -35.66 -37.41 23.02
C ALA A 2 -35.35 -35.95 22.67
N PHE A 3 -34.17 -35.46 23.06
CA PHE A 3 -33.69 -34.14 22.67
C PHE A 3 -32.99 -34.25 21.31
N ALA A 4 -33.57 -33.63 20.29
CA ALA A 4 -32.92 -33.45 18.99
C ALA A 4 -31.88 -32.33 19.09
N ALA A 5 -30.63 -32.65 18.76
CA ALA A 5 -29.58 -31.66 18.62
C ALA A 5 -29.79 -30.89 17.31
N VAL A 6 -30.09 -29.59 17.40
CA VAL A 6 -30.13 -28.68 16.26
C VAL A 6 -28.70 -28.30 15.92
N ALA A 7 -28.21 -28.76 14.76
CA ALA A 7 -26.95 -28.30 14.20
C ALA A 7 -27.12 -26.86 13.68
N LEU A 8 -26.28 -25.94 14.15
CA LEU A 8 -26.21 -24.58 13.62
C LEU A 8 -25.60 -24.61 12.21
N PRO A 9 -26.12 -23.83 11.25
CA PRO A 9 -25.56 -23.79 9.91
C PRO A 9 -24.19 -23.11 9.96
N ALA A 10 -23.21 -23.69 9.27
CA ALA A 10 -21.92 -23.07 9.06
C ALA A 10 -22.11 -21.82 8.20
N SER A 11 -21.87 -20.64 8.76
CA SER A 11 -21.83 -19.39 8.01
C SER A 11 -20.69 -19.45 6.99
N SER A 12 -21.01 -19.70 5.71
CA SER A 12 -20.06 -19.46 4.63
C SER A 12 -19.92 -17.94 4.49
N SER A 13 -18.82 -17.41 5.01
CA SER A 13 -18.35 -16.07 4.64
C SER A 13 -18.13 -16.08 3.13
N ALA A 14 -19.03 -15.47 2.37
CA ALA A 14 -18.78 -15.19 0.97
C ALA A 14 -17.59 -14.22 0.91
N ALA A 15 -16.51 -14.63 0.25
CA ALA A 15 -15.34 -13.77 0.09
C ALA A 15 -15.75 -12.46 -0.56
N VAL A 16 -15.41 -11.32 0.07
CA VAL A 16 -15.61 -10.00 -0.53
C VAL A 16 -14.88 -9.98 -1.88
N PRO A 17 -15.56 -9.61 -2.99
CA PRO A 17 -14.92 -9.57 -4.29
C PRO A 17 -13.74 -8.58 -4.26
N PRO A 18 -12.63 -8.90 -4.96
CA PRO A 18 -11.45 -8.05 -4.96
C PRO A 18 -11.78 -6.66 -5.52
N ALA A 19 -11.17 -5.61 -4.95
CA ALA A 19 -11.37 -4.25 -5.42
C ALA A 19 -10.89 -4.11 -6.88
N ARG A 20 -11.70 -3.46 -7.73
CA ARG A 20 -11.35 -3.20 -9.13
C ARG A 20 -10.35 -2.05 -9.23
N VAL A 21 -9.27 -2.27 -9.98
CA VAL A 21 -8.20 -1.30 -10.19
C VAL A 21 -7.92 -1.19 -11.68
N THR A 22 -8.09 0.00 -12.25
CA THR A 22 -7.75 0.26 -13.66
C THR A 22 -6.38 0.89 -13.75
N VAL A 23 -5.46 0.28 -14.51
CA VAL A 23 -4.14 0.86 -14.81
C VAL A 23 -4.21 1.50 -16.18
N ILE A 24 -4.05 2.82 -16.26
CA ILE A 24 -3.95 3.54 -17.53
C ILE A 24 -2.47 3.87 -17.75
N GLY A 25 -1.91 3.39 -18.85
CA GLY A 25 -0.46 3.49 -19.09
C GLY A 25 -0.06 3.79 -20.53
N ASP A 26 1.15 4.31 -20.69
CA ASP A 26 1.83 4.49 -21.99
C ASP A 26 2.87 3.38 -22.26
N SER A 27 3.85 3.64 -23.14
CA SER A 27 4.88 2.65 -23.49
C SER A 27 5.72 2.20 -22.29
N VAL A 28 5.89 3.01 -21.25
CA VAL A 28 6.63 2.61 -20.05
C VAL A 28 5.88 1.54 -19.26
N ALA A 29 4.55 1.63 -19.22
CA ALA A 29 3.70 0.66 -18.53
C ALA A 29 3.70 -0.72 -19.21
N THR A 30 4.14 -0.83 -20.46
CA THR A 30 4.32 -2.13 -21.14
C THR A 30 5.33 -3.02 -20.41
N GLY A 31 6.30 -2.43 -19.70
CA GLY A 31 7.24 -3.16 -18.85
C GLY A 31 6.60 -3.89 -17.66
N VAL A 32 5.38 -3.49 -17.27
CA VAL A 32 4.52 -4.24 -16.34
C VAL A 32 3.61 -5.19 -17.12
N LEU A 33 2.90 -4.70 -18.14
CA LEU A 33 1.91 -5.49 -18.90
C LEU A 33 2.50 -6.77 -19.50
N TRP A 34 3.70 -6.74 -20.05
CA TRP A 34 4.33 -7.90 -20.71
C TRP A 34 5.26 -8.68 -19.78
N ASN A 35 5.16 -8.45 -18.48
CA ASN A 35 6.01 -9.07 -17.48
C ASN A 35 5.14 -9.79 -16.45
N GLU A 36 5.01 -11.10 -16.60
CA GLU A 36 4.17 -11.95 -15.74
C GLU A 36 4.44 -11.75 -14.25
N LYS A 37 5.71 -11.59 -13.85
CA LYS A 37 6.08 -11.36 -12.46
C LYS A 37 5.60 -9.99 -11.96
N ALA A 38 5.71 -8.96 -12.80
CA ALA A 38 5.24 -7.62 -12.47
C ALA A 38 3.70 -7.57 -12.37
N LEU A 39 3.00 -8.21 -13.31
CA LEU A 39 1.54 -8.37 -13.25
C LEU A 39 1.09 -9.10 -11.98
N ALA A 40 1.75 -10.21 -11.62
CA ALA A 40 1.43 -10.96 -10.42
C ALA A 40 1.60 -10.12 -9.14
N ILE A 41 2.66 -9.29 -9.07
CA ILE A 41 2.90 -8.38 -7.94
C ILE A 41 1.80 -7.31 -7.87
N LEU A 42 1.52 -6.63 -8.97
CA LEU A 42 0.56 -5.53 -8.97
C LEU A 42 -0.87 -6.02 -8.69
N GLY A 43 -1.25 -7.15 -9.31
CA GLY A 43 -2.59 -7.72 -9.24
C GLY A 43 -2.93 -8.50 -7.96
N GLN A 44 -2.03 -8.59 -6.99
CA GLN A 44 -2.23 -9.42 -5.80
C GLN A 44 -3.51 -9.05 -5.02
N GLY A 45 -4.59 -9.83 -5.07
CA GLY A 45 -5.81 -9.52 -4.31
C GLY A 45 -6.58 -8.28 -4.79
N VAL A 46 -6.38 -7.86 -6.04
CA VAL A 46 -7.21 -6.86 -6.73
C VAL A 46 -7.65 -7.41 -8.08
N ASP A 47 -8.78 -6.93 -8.59
CA ASP A 47 -9.20 -7.18 -9.97
C ASP A 47 -8.55 -6.13 -10.87
N LEU A 48 -7.47 -6.51 -11.54
CA LEU A 48 -6.61 -5.58 -12.28
C LEU A 48 -7.04 -5.49 -13.75
N GLN A 49 -7.49 -4.31 -14.16
CA GLN A 49 -7.79 -3.99 -15.55
C GLN A 49 -6.67 -3.15 -16.16
N MET A 50 -5.86 -3.76 -17.04
CA MET A 50 -4.80 -3.04 -17.75
C MET A 50 -5.35 -2.35 -18.99
N GLN A 51 -5.19 -1.03 -19.06
CA GLN A 51 -5.49 -0.18 -20.21
C GLN A 51 -4.19 0.50 -20.63
N VAL A 52 -3.31 -0.21 -21.34
CA VAL A 52 -2.00 0.30 -21.75
C VAL A 52 -1.95 0.43 -23.26
N ALA A 53 -1.48 1.56 -23.75
CA ALA A 53 -1.24 1.78 -25.16
C ALA A 53 -0.01 2.65 -25.36
N VAL A 54 0.87 2.26 -26.28
CA VAL A 54 2.03 3.07 -26.66
C VAL A 54 1.58 4.46 -27.13
N CYS A 55 2.43 5.46 -26.96
CA CYS A 55 2.18 6.83 -27.43
C CYS A 55 1.03 7.58 -26.74
N ARG A 56 0.33 6.97 -25.77
CA ARG A 56 -0.82 7.61 -25.11
C ARG A 56 -0.41 8.94 -24.47
N ARG A 57 -1.24 9.97 -24.73
CA ARG A 57 -1.23 11.27 -24.07
C ARG A 57 -2.39 11.43 -23.10
N LEU A 58 -2.31 12.45 -22.25
CA LEU A 58 -3.39 12.83 -21.34
C LEU A 58 -4.58 13.45 -22.09
N THR A 59 -4.29 14.36 -23.02
CA THR A 59 -5.28 15.06 -23.86
C THR A 59 -4.73 15.31 -25.27
N GLY A 60 -5.56 15.87 -26.14
CA GLY A 60 -5.19 16.23 -27.51
C GLY A 60 -5.05 14.99 -28.39
N GLU A 61 -3.96 14.90 -29.13
CA GLU A 61 -3.75 13.85 -30.12
C GLU A 61 -2.54 12.98 -29.74
N SER A 62 -2.73 11.68 -29.47
CA SER A 62 -1.62 10.74 -29.24
C SER A 62 -0.83 10.48 -30.53
N CYS A 63 0.45 10.09 -30.44
CA CYS A 63 1.21 9.71 -31.63
C CYS A 63 0.73 8.39 -32.26
N PRO A 64 0.86 8.22 -33.58
CA PRO A 64 0.60 6.94 -34.23
C PRO A 64 1.70 5.93 -33.88
N TYR A 65 1.31 4.67 -33.70
CA TYR A 65 2.19 3.54 -33.46
C TYR A 65 1.60 2.27 -34.08
N GLU A 66 2.39 1.59 -34.92
CA GLU A 66 2.00 0.36 -35.64
C GLU A 66 0.65 0.46 -36.37
N GLY A 67 0.41 1.61 -37.03
CA GLY A 67 -0.81 1.83 -37.81
C GLY A 67 -2.06 2.14 -36.97
N SER A 68 -1.92 2.29 -35.65
CA SER A 68 -2.99 2.67 -34.73
C SER A 68 -2.63 3.95 -33.98
N GLN A 69 -3.64 4.60 -33.40
CA GLN A 69 -3.44 5.79 -32.57
C GLN A 69 -4.20 5.62 -31.28
N ALA A 70 -3.49 5.71 -30.15
CA ALA A 70 -4.08 5.50 -28.84
C ALA A 70 -5.06 6.62 -28.49
N SER A 71 -6.24 6.26 -27.97
CA SER A 71 -7.09 7.22 -27.28
C SER A 71 -6.32 7.88 -26.12
N THR A 72 -6.55 9.18 -25.93
CA THR A 72 -6.03 9.90 -24.78
C THR A 72 -6.62 9.36 -23.47
N VAL A 73 -6.08 9.77 -22.32
CA VAL A 73 -6.66 9.41 -21.03
C VAL A 73 -8.10 9.90 -20.93
N VAL A 74 -8.37 11.15 -21.28
CA VAL A 74 -9.73 11.73 -21.19
C VAL A 74 -10.72 10.98 -22.09
N ASP A 75 -10.34 10.69 -23.33
CA ASP A 75 -11.22 9.96 -24.26
C ASP A 75 -11.43 8.50 -23.85
N LEU A 76 -10.37 7.84 -23.37
CA LEU A 76 -10.45 6.47 -22.86
C LEU A 76 -11.41 6.40 -21.69
N VAL A 77 -11.27 7.28 -20.70
CA VAL A 77 -12.13 7.31 -19.50
C VAL A 77 -13.58 7.54 -19.89
N ALA A 78 -13.84 8.48 -20.79
CA ALA A 78 -15.19 8.72 -21.32
C ALA A 78 -15.76 7.46 -22.03
N SER A 79 -14.94 6.73 -22.79
CA SER A 79 -15.37 5.51 -23.50
C SER A 79 -15.61 4.31 -22.57
N LEU A 80 -14.85 4.21 -21.48
CA LEU A 80 -14.97 3.12 -20.52
C LEU A 80 -16.18 3.35 -19.60
N GLY A 81 -16.43 4.60 -19.20
CA GLY A 81 -17.52 4.98 -18.32
C GLY A 81 -17.50 4.17 -17.01
N PRO A 82 -18.61 3.54 -16.59
CA PRO A 82 -18.68 2.75 -15.34
C PRO A 82 -17.71 1.55 -15.26
N ARG A 83 -17.07 1.18 -16.38
CA ARG A 83 -16.07 0.12 -16.41
C ARG A 83 -14.74 0.54 -15.79
N VAL A 84 -14.47 1.85 -15.65
CA VAL A 84 -13.32 2.34 -14.89
C VAL A 84 -13.51 1.93 -13.42
N GLY A 85 -12.49 1.32 -12.82
CA GLY A 85 -12.52 0.94 -11.41
C GLY A 85 -12.52 2.17 -10.49
N PRO A 86 -13.02 2.06 -9.25
CA PRO A 86 -13.01 3.15 -8.27
C PRO A 86 -11.58 3.59 -7.89
N THR A 87 -10.57 2.77 -8.16
CA THR A 87 -9.15 3.16 -8.04
C THR A 87 -8.47 3.09 -9.41
N VAL A 88 -7.75 4.15 -9.77
CA VAL A 88 -6.98 4.24 -11.01
C VAL A 88 -5.50 4.46 -10.72
N ILE A 89 -4.66 3.71 -11.42
CA ILE A 89 -3.21 3.91 -11.45
C ILE A 89 -2.82 4.51 -12.80
N MET A 90 -2.18 5.67 -12.77
CA MET A 90 -1.70 6.42 -13.92
C MET A 90 -0.20 6.22 -14.10
N VAL A 91 0.20 5.67 -15.24
CA VAL A 91 1.59 5.56 -15.71
C VAL A 91 1.67 6.16 -17.11
N VAL A 92 1.29 7.44 -17.20
CA VAL A 92 1.20 8.23 -18.44
C VAL A 92 1.81 9.60 -18.21
N GLY A 93 2.42 10.15 -19.26
CA GLY A 93 2.83 11.55 -19.33
C GLY A 93 4.08 11.79 -20.17
N TYR A 94 4.81 10.72 -20.54
CA TYR A 94 6.06 10.86 -21.30
C TYR A 94 5.86 11.38 -22.72
N ASN A 95 4.67 11.19 -23.28
CA ASN A 95 4.31 11.60 -24.64
C ASN A 95 3.69 13.00 -24.69
N ASP A 96 3.41 13.62 -23.55
CA ASP A 96 2.77 14.92 -23.45
C ASP A 96 3.77 16.08 -23.57
N PHE A 97 3.24 17.28 -23.84
CA PHE A 97 4.04 18.48 -23.99
C PHE A 97 4.07 19.29 -22.70
N GLN A 98 5.27 19.67 -22.24
CA GLN A 98 5.46 20.51 -21.04
C GLN A 98 4.53 21.72 -21.01
N ARG A 99 4.36 22.43 -22.14
CA ARG A 99 3.56 23.66 -22.22
C ARG A 99 2.10 23.46 -21.82
N THR A 100 1.54 22.27 -22.06
CA THR A 100 0.12 21.96 -21.84
C THR A 100 -0.07 20.89 -20.77
N PHE A 101 1.00 20.47 -20.10
CA PHE A 101 0.95 19.31 -19.23
C PHE A 101 0.08 19.54 -18.00
N ALA A 102 0.30 20.66 -17.29
CA ALA A 102 -0.51 21.03 -16.12
C ALA A 102 -2.02 21.05 -16.42
N SER A 103 -2.46 21.69 -17.52
CA SER A 103 -3.89 21.71 -17.89
C SER A 103 -4.41 20.33 -18.31
N SER A 104 -3.56 19.49 -18.88
CA SER A 104 -3.91 18.11 -19.26
C SER A 104 -4.04 17.19 -18.05
N VAL A 105 -3.20 17.38 -17.03
CA VAL A 105 -3.31 16.71 -15.72
C VAL A 105 -4.65 17.05 -15.08
N GLU A 106 -4.99 18.34 -14.98
CA GLU A 106 -6.27 18.81 -14.43
C GLU A 106 -7.49 18.27 -15.20
N ALA A 107 -7.43 18.23 -16.53
CA ALA A 107 -8.48 17.62 -17.34
C ALA A 107 -8.63 16.12 -17.08
N SER A 108 -7.52 15.40 -16.93
CA SER A 108 -7.52 13.96 -16.65
C SER A 108 -8.08 13.66 -15.26
N VAL A 109 -7.67 14.41 -14.23
CA VAL A 109 -8.20 14.26 -12.86
C VAL A 109 -9.71 14.48 -12.86
N ARG A 110 -10.19 15.60 -13.43
CA ARG A 110 -11.63 15.87 -13.52
C ARG A 110 -12.39 14.78 -14.29
N GLY A 111 -11.83 14.28 -15.38
CA GLY A 111 -12.43 13.20 -16.17
C GLY A 111 -12.57 11.91 -15.36
N LEU A 112 -11.54 11.54 -14.60
CA LEU A 112 -11.53 10.37 -13.71
C LEU A 112 -12.57 10.52 -12.59
N LEU A 113 -12.57 11.66 -11.89
CA LEU A 113 -13.54 11.92 -10.82
C LEU A 113 -14.98 11.92 -11.36
N GLY A 114 -15.20 12.52 -12.53
CA GLY A 114 -16.50 12.49 -13.21
C GLY A 114 -16.97 11.10 -13.62
N ALA A 115 -16.04 10.15 -13.80
CA ALA A 115 -16.33 8.74 -14.06
C ALA A 115 -16.54 7.91 -12.77
N GLY A 116 -16.49 8.53 -11.59
CA GLY A 116 -16.68 7.86 -10.29
C GLY A 116 -15.40 7.23 -9.73
N VAL A 117 -14.22 7.66 -10.18
CA VAL A 117 -12.96 7.27 -9.55
C VAL A 117 -12.84 7.98 -8.20
N GLU A 118 -12.58 7.21 -7.15
CA GLU A 118 -12.46 7.69 -5.76
C GLU A 118 -10.99 7.88 -5.36
N ARG A 119 -10.08 7.19 -6.03
CA ARG A 119 -8.64 7.24 -5.73
C ARG A 119 -7.79 7.17 -7.00
N ILE A 120 -6.87 8.10 -7.15
CA ILE A 120 -5.94 8.21 -8.28
C ILE A 120 -4.52 8.09 -7.74
N LEU A 121 -3.77 7.12 -8.25
CA LEU A 121 -2.34 6.97 -7.97
C LEU A 121 -1.57 7.31 -9.23
N TRP A 122 -0.70 8.32 -9.19
CA TRP A 122 0.00 8.78 -10.40
C TRP A 122 1.51 8.67 -10.25
N ALA A 123 2.12 7.81 -11.07
CA ALA A 123 3.57 7.66 -11.10
C ALA A 123 4.24 8.89 -11.72
N THR A 124 5.25 9.46 -11.05
CA THR A 124 6.08 10.52 -11.63
C THR A 124 6.89 10.03 -12.84
N LEU A 125 7.25 10.96 -13.72
CA LEU A 125 8.07 10.70 -14.90
C LEU A 125 9.55 10.60 -14.49
N ARG A 126 10.28 9.59 -14.96
CA ARG A 126 11.72 9.45 -14.78
C ARG A 126 12.42 10.61 -15.48
N ALA A 127 12.87 11.57 -14.69
CA ALA A 127 13.35 12.85 -15.16
C ALA A 127 14.85 12.85 -15.44
N ALA A 128 15.32 11.84 -16.18
CA ALA A 128 16.69 11.77 -16.67
C ALA A 128 17.02 12.82 -17.74
N ARG A 129 15.98 13.50 -18.27
CA ARG A 129 16.07 14.59 -19.25
C ARG A 129 15.00 15.63 -18.93
N ARG A 130 15.24 16.90 -19.29
CA ARG A 130 14.15 17.90 -19.42
C ARG A 130 13.25 17.47 -20.58
N PRO A 131 11.92 17.70 -20.53
CA PRO A 131 11.21 18.58 -19.59
C PRO A 131 10.59 17.91 -18.35
N TYR A 132 10.86 16.62 -18.12
CA TYR A 132 10.15 15.82 -17.11
C TYR A 132 10.27 16.31 -15.66
N LEU A 133 11.36 17.02 -15.30
CA LEU A 133 11.47 17.64 -13.98
C LEU A 133 10.36 18.68 -13.73
N THR A 134 10.08 19.53 -14.72
CA THR A 134 9.03 20.54 -14.61
C THR A 134 7.66 19.89 -14.64
N MET A 135 7.47 18.88 -15.51
CA MET A 135 6.20 18.14 -15.56
C MET A 135 5.91 17.38 -14.26
N ASN A 136 6.92 16.84 -13.58
CA ASN A 136 6.73 16.26 -12.26
C ASN A 136 6.30 17.30 -11.22
N ALA A 137 6.81 18.53 -11.31
CA ALA A 137 6.36 19.61 -10.43
C ALA A 137 4.86 19.92 -10.65
N ASP A 138 4.38 19.86 -11.90
CA ASP A 138 2.95 19.99 -12.21
C ASP A 138 2.12 18.86 -11.58
N LEU A 139 2.61 17.61 -11.59
CA LEU A 139 1.93 16.49 -10.92
C LEU A 139 1.82 16.72 -9.40
N TRP A 140 2.90 17.16 -8.77
CA TRP A 140 2.90 17.47 -7.33
C TRP A 140 1.97 18.63 -7.00
N ALA A 141 1.91 19.66 -7.85
CA ALA A 141 0.98 20.77 -7.68
C ALA A 141 -0.48 20.31 -7.79
N ALA A 142 -0.80 19.44 -8.75
CA ALA A 142 -2.13 18.86 -8.88
C ALA A 142 -2.51 18.01 -7.64
N ALA A 143 -1.60 17.18 -7.14
CA ALA A 143 -1.85 16.38 -5.94
C ALA A 143 -2.09 17.23 -4.67
N ALA A 144 -1.46 18.41 -4.59
CA ALA A 144 -1.75 19.36 -3.51
C ALA A 144 -3.16 19.99 -3.62
N ALA A 145 -3.74 20.03 -4.82
CA ALA A 145 -5.08 20.58 -5.08
C ALA A 145 -6.20 19.53 -5.02
N HIS A 146 -5.89 18.25 -5.22
CA HIS A 146 -6.87 17.16 -5.34
C HIS A 146 -6.58 16.05 -4.31
N PRO A 147 -7.36 15.92 -3.23
CA PRO A 147 -7.12 14.93 -2.17
C PRO A 147 -7.24 13.47 -2.64
N GLU A 148 -7.97 13.21 -3.72
CA GLU A 148 -8.11 11.89 -4.35
C GLU A 148 -6.84 11.49 -5.11
N LEU A 149 -5.97 12.44 -5.45
CA LEU A 149 -4.74 12.22 -6.21
C LEU A 149 -3.53 12.06 -5.27
N THR A 150 -2.95 10.88 -5.29
CA THR A 150 -1.67 10.58 -4.61
C THR A 150 -0.56 10.38 -5.65
N ILE A 151 0.57 11.05 -5.45
CA ILE A 151 1.76 10.83 -6.27
C ILE A 151 2.53 9.60 -5.79
N VAL A 152 2.90 8.76 -6.75
CA VAL A 152 3.82 7.64 -6.56
C VAL A 152 5.17 8.06 -7.16
N ASP A 153 6.15 8.41 -6.34
CA ASP A 153 7.39 9.03 -6.81
C ASP A 153 8.37 8.01 -7.44
N TRP A 154 8.03 7.56 -8.65
CA TRP A 154 8.85 6.66 -9.46
C TRP A 154 10.19 7.27 -9.84
N ASN A 155 10.23 8.57 -10.13
CA ASN A 155 11.45 9.30 -10.44
C ASN A 155 12.50 9.17 -9.32
N GLU A 156 12.07 9.43 -8.07
CA GLU A 156 12.93 9.27 -6.90
C GLU A 156 13.31 7.80 -6.69
N TYR A 157 12.32 6.91 -6.66
CA TYR A 157 12.50 5.50 -6.35
C TYR A 157 13.48 4.81 -7.30
N ALA A 158 13.45 5.16 -8.58
CA ALA A 158 14.30 4.55 -9.60
C ALA A 158 15.63 5.28 -9.84
N ARG A 159 15.89 6.42 -9.19
CA ARG A 159 17.06 7.27 -9.46
C ARG A 159 18.39 6.54 -9.32
N ALA A 160 18.52 5.68 -8.30
CA ALA A 160 19.75 4.95 -8.00
C ALA A 160 19.92 3.67 -8.84
N TYR A 161 18.98 3.35 -9.74
CA TYR A 161 18.91 2.05 -10.41
C TYR A 161 18.91 2.17 -11.93
N PRO A 162 20.03 2.61 -12.56
CA PRO A 162 20.11 2.75 -14.01
C PRO A 162 19.85 1.43 -14.76
N GLY A 163 20.17 0.26 -14.17
CA GLY A 163 19.92 -1.06 -14.76
C GLY A 163 18.43 -1.46 -14.86
N TRP A 164 17.52 -0.66 -14.33
CA TRP A 164 16.07 -0.84 -14.53
C TRP A 164 15.58 -0.31 -15.87
N PHE A 165 16.42 0.42 -16.59
CA PHE A 165 16.08 1.07 -17.84
C PHE A 165 16.87 0.47 -19.00
N GLN A 166 16.27 0.46 -20.18
CA GLN A 166 16.93 0.15 -21.44
C GLN A 166 17.90 1.28 -21.81
N ASN A 167 18.61 1.12 -22.92
CA ASN A 167 19.65 2.08 -23.35
C ASN A 167 19.11 3.49 -23.61
N ASP A 168 17.82 3.64 -23.88
CA ASP A 168 17.17 4.95 -24.02
C ASP A 168 16.98 5.68 -22.68
N GLY A 169 17.15 4.98 -21.56
CA GLY A 169 16.95 5.52 -20.22
C GLY A 169 15.49 5.77 -19.87
N LEU A 170 14.53 5.19 -20.58
CA LEU A 170 13.11 5.41 -20.35
C LEU A 170 12.35 4.09 -20.26
N HIS A 171 12.48 3.24 -21.26
CA HIS A 171 11.75 1.97 -21.29
C HIS A 171 12.35 1.00 -20.30
N LEU A 172 11.50 0.18 -19.69
CA LEU A 172 11.91 -0.67 -18.58
C LEU A 172 12.54 -1.97 -19.07
N THR A 173 13.55 -2.44 -18.35
CA THR A 173 13.96 -3.84 -18.40
C THR A 173 12.96 -4.70 -17.63
N ARG A 174 13.10 -6.04 -17.68
CA ARG A 174 12.29 -6.94 -16.85
C ARG A 174 12.41 -6.63 -15.35
N ALA A 175 13.61 -6.26 -14.89
CA ALA A 175 13.84 -5.84 -13.51
C ALA A 175 13.16 -4.50 -13.20
N GLY A 176 13.23 -3.53 -14.10
CA GLY A 176 12.54 -2.24 -13.95
C GLY A 176 11.02 -2.38 -13.91
N GLY A 177 10.45 -3.26 -14.74
CA GLY A 177 9.01 -3.57 -14.70
C GLY A 177 8.56 -4.16 -13.36
N VAL A 178 9.35 -5.08 -12.79
CA VAL A 178 9.10 -5.62 -11.44
C VAL A 178 9.19 -4.53 -10.38
N ALA A 179 10.19 -3.65 -10.47
CA ALA A 179 10.36 -2.54 -9.53
C ALA A 179 9.20 -1.54 -9.59
N LEU A 180 8.77 -1.15 -10.79
CA LEU A 180 7.62 -0.26 -10.96
C LEU A 180 6.34 -0.89 -10.40
N ALA A 181 6.06 -2.16 -10.74
CA ALA A 181 4.91 -2.87 -10.18
C ALA A 181 4.97 -2.97 -8.65
N THR A 182 6.15 -3.15 -8.07
CA THR A 182 6.35 -3.22 -6.61
C THR A 182 6.04 -1.88 -5.95
N LEU A 183 6.51 -0.77 -6.52
CA LEU A 183 6.23 0.57 -6.01
C LEU A 183 4.73 0.90 -6.13
N LEU A 184 4.13 0.68 -7.30
CA LEU A 184 2.71 0.88 -7.53
C LEU A 184 1.86 0.03 -6.57
N ARG A 185 2.27 -1.21 -6.34
CA ARG A 185 1.61 -2.11 -5.39
C ARG A 185 1.66 -1.58 -3.96
N ALA A 186 2.83 -1.11 -3.53
CA ALA A 186 3.01 -0.53 -2.20
C ALA A 186 2.17 0.73 -1.99
N ALA A 187 1.93 1.51 -3.05
CA ALA A 187 1.02 2.65 -3.01
C ALA A 187 -0.46 2.25 -3.06
N LEU A 188 -0.79 1.19 -3.81
CA LEU A 188 -2.16 0.71 -4.01
C LEU A 188 -2.78 0.15 -2.73
N VAL A 189 -2.03 -0.69 -2.03
CA VAL A 189 -2.45 -1.12 -0.69
C VAL A 189 -2.20 0.07 0.23
N PRO A 190 -3.22 0.56 0.99
CA PRO A 190 -2.95 1.49 2.08
C PRO A 190 -1.77 0.91 2.87
N GLN A 191 -0.72 1.69 3.09
CA GLN A 191 0.27 1.29 4.09
C GLN A 191 -0.52 1.21 5.38
N GLU A 192 -0.95 0.00 5.78
CA GLU A 192 -1.46 -0.17 7.13
C GLU A 192 -0.35 0.33 8.01
N ASP A 193 -0.67 1.32 8.85
CA ASP A 193 0.30 1.88 9.77
C ASP A 193 1.04 0.71 10.42
N PRO A 194 2.39 0.71 10.42
CA PRO A 194 3.14 -0.39 11.02
C PRO A 194 2.55 -0.63 12.40
N PRO A 195 2.12 -1.86 12.73
CA PRO A 195 1.14 -2.10 13.78
C PRO A 195 1.52 -1.31 15.03
N SER A 196 0.81 -0.24 15.34
CA SER A 196 1.23 0.59 16.45
C SER A 196 0.77 -0.13 17.72
N ILE A 197 1.73 -0.66 18.49
CA ILE A 197 1.42 -1.26 19.78
C ILE A 197 1.09 -0.11 20.72
N VAL A 198 -0.20 0.18 20.89
CA VAL A 198 -0.69 1.10 21.91
C VAL A 198 -0.78 0.33 23.22
N LEU A 199 0.17 0.58 24.13
CA LEU A 199 -0.03 0.24 25.53
C LEU A 199 -1.08 1.22 26.10
N PRO A 200 -1.92 0.82 27.08
CA PRO A 200 -2.82 1.74 27.75
C PRO A 200 -2.05 3.00 28.17
N ALA A 201 -2.65 4.18 28.03
CA ALA A 201 -1.97 5.46 28.33
C ALA A 201 -1.40 5.52 29.77
N SER A 202 -1.90 4.67 30.67
CA SER A 202 -1.42 4.46 32.04
C SER A 202 -0.20 3.51 32.16
N GLY A 203 0.39 3.06 31.05
CA GLY A 203 1.43 2.04 31.05
C GLY A 203 0.89 0.65 31.43
N LEU A 204 1.80 -0.31 31.68
CA LEU A 204 1.39 -1.58 32.28
C LEU A 204 1.00 -1.35 33.73
N SER A 205 -0.11 -1.93 34.18
CA SER A 205 -0.54 -1.83 35.57
C SER A 205 0.57 -2.33 36.51
N VAL A 206 0.71 -1.67 37.67
CA VAL A 206 1.70 -2.04 38.67
C VAL A 206 1.34 -3.41 39.26
N ALA A 207 2.28 -4.36 39.20
CA ALA A 207 2.16 -5.63 39.87
C ALA A 207 2.55 -5.49 41.35
N ARG A 208 2.09 -6.41 42.21
CA ARG A 208 2.47 -6.46 43.63
C ARG A 208 3.12 -7.79 43.97
N LEU A 209 4.19 -7.74 44.77
CA LEU A 209 4.91 -8.93 45.23
C LEU A 209 3.94 -9.94 45.86
N GLY A 210 4.03 -11.20 45.42
CA GLY A 210 3.20 -12.30 45.95
C GLY A 210 1.72 -12.27 45.54
N ARG A 211 1.25 -11.25 44.80
CA ARG A 211 -0.15 -11.17 44.33
C ARG A 211 -0.27 -11.62 42.88
N LYS A 212 -1.39 -12.26 42.54
CA LYS A 212 -1.71 -12.61 41.16
C LYS A 212 -1.76 -11.32 40.32
N TYR A 213 -1.08 -11.34 39.19
CA TYR A 213 -1.03 -10.27 38.21
C TYR A 213 -1.48 -10.80 36.86
N GLU A 214 -2.25 -9.99 36.14
CA GLU A 214 -2.76 -10.33 34.82
C GLU A 214 -3.04 -9.05 34.04
N THR A 215 -2.47 -8.94 32.84
CA THR A 215 -2.74 -7.86 31.89
C THR A 215 -2.71 -8.40 30.46
N ARG A 216 -3.39 -7.71 29.55
CA ARG A 216 -3.47 -8.09 28.13
C ARG A 216 -2.92 -6.98 27.26
N LEU A 217 -2.01 -7.34 26.36
CA LEU A 217 -1.50 -6.46 25.33
C LEU A 217 -2.50 -6.36 24.17
N SER A 218 -2.57 -5.18 23.57
CA SER A 218 -3.34 -4.88 22.36
C SER A 218 -2.43 -4.25 21.32
N ALA A 219 -2.79 -4.41 20.05
CA ALA A 219 -2.13 -3.78 18.91
C ALA A 219 -3.22 -3.29 17.94
N ASP A 220 -2.97 -2.15 17.32
CA ASP A 220 -3.82 -1.56 16.28
C ASP A 220 -3.07 -1.59 14.94
N GLY A 221 -3.81 -1.74 13.83
CA GLY A 221 -3.25 -1.94 12.49
C GLY A 221 -2.68 -3.35 12.26
N GLY A 222 -2.42 -3.73 11.01
CA GLY A 222 -2.01 -5.08 10.64
C GLY A 222 -3.17 -6.07 10.55
N ALA A 223 -2.87 -7.30 10.11
CA ALA A 223 -3.86 -8.37 9.98
C ALA A 223 -3.90 -9.29 11.23
N PRO A 224 -4.99 -9.30 12.02
CA PRO A 224 -5.13 -10.25 13.12
C PRO A 224 -5.18 -11.71 12.61
N PRO A 225 -4.81 -12.71 13.44
CA PRO A 225 -4.44 -12.61 14.85
C PRO A 225 -2.98 -12.19 15.09
N TYR A 226 -2.75 -11.45 16.17
CA TYR A 226 -1.40 -11.06 16.60
C TYR A 226 -0.73 -12.13 17.48
N ARG A 227 0.57 -12.32 17.26
CA ARG A 227 1.46 -13.13 18.11
C ARG A 227 2.49 -12.26 18.81
N TRP A 228 2.63 -12.49 20.11
CA TRP A 228 3.46 -11.66 20.98
C TRP A 228 4.72 -12.37 21.47
N ALA A 229 5.82 -11.63 21.57
CA ALA A 229 7.08 -12.12 22.11
C ALA A 229 7.85 -11.02 22.87
N VAL A 230 8.67 -11.43 23.84
CA VAL A 230 9.74 -10.58 24.40
C VAL A 230 10.96 -10.77 23.51
N VAL A 231 11.48 -9.69 22.92
CA VAL A 231 12.66 -9.74 22.05
C VAL A 231 13.93 -9.22 22.72
N SER A 232 13.79 -8.48 23.83
CA SER A 232 14.91 -8.08 24.70
C SER A 232 14.41 -7.75 26.11
N GLY A 233 15.28 -7.90 27.10
CA GLY A 233 14.94 -7.83 28.53
C GLY A 233 14.26 -9.10 29.05
N THR A 234 13.98 -9.12 30.35
CA THR A 234 13.30 -10.24 31.02
C THR A 234 12.16 -9.73 31.87
N LEU A 235 11.02 -10.42 31.81
CA LEU A 235 9.92 -10.16 32.74
C LEU A 235 10.35 -10.45 34.19
N PRO A 236 9.75 -9.78 35.20
CA PRO A 236 9.98 -10.09 36.60
C PRO A 236 9.74 -11.56 36.92
N THR A 237 10.56 -12.14 37.79
CA THR A 237 10.46 -13.54 38.19
C THR A 237 9.04 -13.88 38.63
N GLY A 238 8.44 -14.89 37.99
CA GLY A 238 7.07 -15.34 38.26
C GLY A 238 6.01 -14.80 37.31
N LEU A 239 6.36 -13.89 36.38
CA LEU A 239 5.51 -13.44 35.28
C LEU A 239 5.94 -14.05 33.95
N ARG A 240 4.98 -14.32 33.06
CA ARG A 240 5.21 -14.87 31.73
C ARG A 240 4.31 -14.20 30.70
N LEU A 241 4.85 -13.92 29.51
CA LEU A 241 4.08 -13.52 28.34
C LEU A 241 3.64 -14.77 27.57
N ARG A 242 2.35 -14.85 27.24
CA ARG A 242 1.79 -15.84 26.34
C ARG A 242 1.74 -15.30 24.90
N PRO A 243 1.78 -16.17 23.87
CA PRO A 243 1.70 -15.73 22.47
C PRO A 243 0.45 -14.93 22.11
N ASP A 244 -0.64 -15.08 22.87
CA ASP A 244 -1.90 -14.34 22.68
C ASP A 244 -1.89 -12.92 23.27
N GLY A 245 -0.76 -12.48 23.84
CA GLY A 245 -0.58 -11.14 24.40
C GLY A 245 -0.88 -11.03 25.90
N ARG A 246 -1.19 -12.13 26.59
CA ARG A 246 -1.45 -12.11 28.04
C ARG A 246 -0.15 -12.20 28.84
N ILE A 247 0.11 -11.23 29.71
CA ILE A 247 1.15 -11.30 30.74
C ILE A 247 0.49 -11.69 32.06
N ALA A 248 0.88 -12.83 32.63
CA ALA A 248 0.28 -13.33 33.86
C ALA A 248 1.26 -14.07 34.77
N GLY A 249 0.91 -14.12 36.06
CA GLY A 249 1.60 -14.91 37.07
C GLY A 249 1.60 -14.24 38.44
N THR A 250 2.53 -14.66 39.30
CA THR A 250 2.70 -14.10 40.65
C THR A 250 4.14 -13.64 40.80
N PRO A 251 4.41 -12.32 40.83
CA PRO A 251 5.77 -11.81 40.97
C PRO A 251 6.42 -12.27 42.28
N ARG A 252 7.70 -12.65 42.20
CA ARG A 252 8.50 -13.13 43.36
C ARG A 252 9.58 -12.15 43.81
N ARG A 253 9.77 -11.04 43.07
CA ARG A 253 10.75 -10.00 43.40
C ARG A 253 10.18 -8.63 43.05
N ALA A 254 10.26 -7.70 43.99
CA ALA A 254 9.93 -6.30 43.76
C ALA A 254 11.02 -5.61 42.94
N GLY A 255 10.65 -4.60 42.15
CA GLY A 255 11.56 -3.86 41.28
C GLY A 255 10.90 -3.39 39.99
N SER A 256 11.64 -2.62 39.19
CA SER A 256 11.22 -2.17 37.85
C SER A 256 12.12 -2.80 36.81
N VAL A 257 11.54 -3.31 35.73
CA VAL A 257 12.29 -3.82 34.57
C VAL A 257 11.75 -3.20 33.29
N THR A 258 12.64 -2.97 32.33
CA THR A 258 12.27 -2.57 30.97
C THR A 258 12.38 -3.77 30.04
N VAL A 259 11.31 -4.04 29.30
CA VAL A 259 11.26 -5.10 28.28
C VAL A 259 10.94 -4.51 26.92
N VAL A 260 11.43 -5.18 25.89
CA VAL A 260 11.11 -4.88 24.49
C VAL A 260 10.14 -5.95 24.00
N LEU A 261 8.90 -5.54 23.75
CA LEU A 261 7.82 -6.39 23.27
C LEU A 261 7.71 -6.29 21.76
N ARG A 262 7.43 -7.42 21.09
CA ARG A 262 7.13 -7.49 19.67
C ARG A 262 5.73 -8.07 19.45
N ALA A 263 4.95 -7.42 18.61
CA ALA A 263 3.75 -7.97 17.99
C ALA A 263 4.09 -8.39 16.56
N ARG A 264 3.58 -9.55 16.12
CA ARG A 264 3.63 -10.03 14.74
C ARG A 264 2.22 -10.37 14.27
N ASP A 265 1.82 -9.86 13.12
CA ASP A 265 0.49 -10.11 12.56
C ASP A 265 0.44 -11.42 11.74
N ALA A 266 -0.70 -11.73 11.13
CA ALA A 266 -0.90 -12.92 10.30
C ALA A 266 -0.07 -12.90 9.00
N ASN A 267 0.19 -11.71 8.46
CA ASN A 267 0.94 -11.49 7.23
C ASN A 267 2.46 -11.39 7.45
N GLY A 268 2.89 -11.42 8.72
CA GLY A 268 4.29 -11.38 9.12
C GLY A 268 4.86 -9.98 9.36
N ALA A 269 4.04 -8.93 9.29
CA ALA A 269 4.41 -7.58 9.71
C ALA A 269 4.70 -7.57 11.22
N THR A 270 5.64 -6.73 11.65
CA THR A 270 6.04 -6.66 13.06
C THR A 270 6.14 -5.25 13.57
N ALA A 271 5.84 -5.08 14.85
CA ALA A 271 6.09 -3.85 15.59
C ALA A 271 6.74 -4.10 16.93
N ILE A 272 7.48 -3.11 17.42
CA ILE A 272 8.27 -3.20 18.65
C ILE A 272 7.95 -2.03 19.58
N ARG A 273 7.76 -2.30 20.87
CA ARG A 273 7.51 -1.29 21.90
C ARG A 273 8.36 -1.57 23.15
N ARG A 274 8.99 -0.54 23.70
CA ARG A 274 9.59 -0.58 25.05
C ARG A 274 8.50 -0.39 26.10
N ALA A 275 8.48 -1.24 27.11
CA ALA A 275 7.55 -1.18 28.23
C ALA A 275 8.29 -1.30 29.56
N ALA A 276 7.92 -0.47 30.54
CA ALA A 276 8.35 -0.64 31.92
C ALA A 276 7.30 -1.48 32.67
N LEU A 277 7.76 -2.46 33.46
CA LEU A 277 6.91 -3.23 34.35
C LEU A 277 7.43 -3.11 35.78
N VAL A 278 6.57 -2.57 36.65
CA VAL A 278 6.87 -2.31 38.05
C VAL A 278 6.21 -3.36 38.93
N VAL A 279 6.99 -3.96 39.83
CA VAL A 279 6.52 -4.80 40.93
C VAL A 279 6.74 -4.04 42.23
N ALA A 280 5.65 -3.50 42.80
CA ALA A 280 5.65 -2.91 44.12
C ALA A 280 5.74 -3.99 45.21
N ARG A 281 6.21 -3.59 46.40
CA ARG A 281 6.15 -4.44 47.61
C ARG A 281 4.70 -4.63 48.06
#